data_AF-A0A965B0J8-F1
#
_entry.id   AF-A0A965B0J8-F1
#
_cell.length_a   1.000
_cell.length_b   1.000
_cell.length_c   1.000
_cell.angle_alpha   90.00
_cell.angle_beta   90.00
_cell.angle_gamma   90.00
#
_symmetry.space_group_name_H-M   'P 1'
#
loop_
_entity.id
_entity.type
_entity.pdbx_description
1 polymer ?
#
loop_
_entity_poly.entity_id
_entity_poly.type
_entity_poly.pdbx_seq_one_letter_code
_entity_poly.pdbx_strand_id
1 'polypeptide(L)'
;MITIFKNIFSKEPNYISVEAALKRIQEGKSKSTVSEIRGTIDKEKANKIKLNLPSVCFSGKFGPDRTDAQLITHSGYIVLDFDNVFELRDKQNEIISHPFVYACWVSPSGNGLKALVKIANGSKHREHFQALQEVFPEIDRSGINQSRVCYESYDPEIYINEKAEVFKKIKKTEKVVVYEKNDDDQKIFKNVLTWLSNKNEAFVTGERNNFIFKLASACCRFGINETAANSMIHMEFITNSEFTKSEADRAIRSAYKANSKNFGSASFDKEILVDKVSRKEIEVEKAVFDEGLKLKDVIYGIDVKEQALRIYDEGYAKVDGIGVPDLDDKFKPKRGEITVLTGIGNYGKSSFKKWYQAMRIMLYGEKFATFSPEDNPPEEYYHDFVEIILGCDCSPSNPHRPSKQVYEYVYDLVCKHIFYVYPKDVSPTPQYVMEVFL
;
A
#
# COMPACT_ATOMS: atom_id res chain seq x y z
N MET A 1 5.47 -8.59 -37.80
CA MET A 1 5.58 -7.12 -37.69
C MET A 1 5.91 -6.76 -36.24
N ILE A 2 6.76 -5.76 -36.06
CA ILE A 2 7.18 -5.18 -34.79
C ILE A 2 6.96 -3.66 -34.81
N THR A 3 7.05 -3.01 -33.66
CA THR A 3 6.95 -1.54 -33.59
C THR A 3 8.33 -0.89 -33.44
N ILE A 4 8.57 0.16 -34.22
CA ILE A 4 9.70 1.09 -34.09
C ILE A 4 9.17 2.50 -33.86
N PHE A 5 9.79 3.21 -32.94
CA PHE A 5 9.54 4.63 -32.66
C PHE A 5 10.77 5.43 -33.06
N LYS A 6 10.56 6.68 -33.47
CA LYS A 6 11.66 7.58 -33.86
C LYS A 6 12.74 7.67 -32.77
N ASN A 7 12.31 7.71 -31.51
CA ASN A 7 13.14 7.67 -30.32
C ASN A 7 12.30 7.28 -29.09
N ILE A 8 12.90 7.29 -27.90
CA ILE A 8 12.21 6.89 -26.66
C ILE A 8 11.08 7.87 -26.26
N PHE A 9 11.06 9.10 -26.76
CA PHE A 9 10.05 10.10 -26.43
C PHE A 9 8.86 10.09 -27.40
N SER A 10 9.06 9.58 -28.61
CA SER A 10 8.02 9.52 -29.63
C SER A 10 6.90 8.57 -29.23
N LYS A 11 5.65 9.03 -29.37
CA LYS A 11 4.42 8.24 -29.19
C LYS A 11 3.83 7.75 -30.51
N GLU A 12 4.52 7.94 -31.63
CA GLU A 12 4.02 7.57 -32.95
C GLU A 12 4.56 6.19 -33.37
N PRO A 13 3.74 5.12 -33.28
CA PRO A 13 4.18 3.78 -33.62
C PRO A 13 4.32 3.62 -35.13
N ASN A 14 5.50 3.16 -35.58
CA ASN A 14 5.70 2.71 -36.96
C ASN A 14 5.84 1.19 -36.96
N TYR A 15 5.14 0.50 -37.87
CA TYR A 15 5.17 -0.96 -37.93
C TYR A 15 6.07 -1.42 -39.07
N ILE A 16 7.10 -2.20 -38.73
CA ILE A 16 8.05 -2.75 -39.71
C ILE A 16 8.19 -4.26 -39.51
N SER A 17 8.76 -4.97 -40.49
CA SER A 17 9.10 -6.39 -40.31
C SER A 17 10.35 -6.54 -39.43
N VAL A 18 10.58 -7.74 -38.91
CA VAL A 18 11.79 -8.02 -38.11
C VAL A 18 13.02 -7.90 -39.00
N GLU A 19 12.94 -8.44 -40.21
CA GLU A 19 13.98 -8.42 -41.23
C GLU A 19 14.35 -6.99 -41.61
N ALA A 20 13.35 -6.11 -41.76
CA ALA A 20 13.59 -4.68 -42.00
C ALA A 20 14.34 -4.02 -40.84
N ALA A 21 14.01 -4.36 -39.59
CA ALA A 21 14.72 -3.83 -38.42
C ALA A 21 16.17 -4.33 -38.34
N LEU A 22 16.40 -5.63 -38.58
CA LEU A 22 17.74 -6.22 -38.59
C LEU A 22 18.59 -5.64 -39.74
N LYS A 23 18.00 -5.45 -40.93
CA LYS A 23 18.66 -4.80 -42.06
C LYS A 23 19.10 -3.37 -41.73
N ARG A 24 18.29 -2.61 -40.99
CA ARG A 24 18.66 -1.26 -40.52
C ARG A 24 19.87 -1.28 -39.57
N ILE A 25 19.96 -2.29 -38.71
CA ILE A 25 21.12 -2.52 -37.82
C ILE A 25 22.36 -2.89 -38.63
N GLN A 26 22.23 -3.78 -39.63
CA GLN A 26 23.33 -4.23 -40.49
C GLN A 26 23.88 -3.10 -41.39
N GLU A 27 22.99 -2.42 -42.10
CA GLU A 27 23.36 -1.35 -43.05
C GLU A 27 23.72 -0.03 -42.35
N GLY A 28 23.35 0.11 -41.07
CA GLY A 28 23.75 1.23 -40.24
C GLY A 28 22.93 2.51 -40.44
N LYS A 29 21.60 2.40 -40.42
CA LYS A 29 20.73 3.60 -40.40
C LYS A 29 21.01 4.54 -39.22
N SER A 30 21.49 4.00 -38.10
CA SER A 30 21.90 4.75 -36.92
C SER A 30 23.43 4.77 -36.72
N LYS A 31 24.23 4.48 -37.76
CA LYS A 31 25.70 4.35 -37.67
C LYS A 31 26.38 5.56 -37.05
N SER A 32 26.05 6.77 -37.49
CA SER A 32 26.67 8.00 -36.98
C SER A 32 26.44 8.17 -35.47
N THR A 33 25.19 8.06 -35.02
CA THR A 33 24.80 8.16 -33.61
C THR A 33 25.41 7.04 -32.77
N VAL A 34 25.44 5.81 -33.27
CA VAL A 34 26.06 4.68 -32.56
C VAL A 34 27.58 4.85 -32.43
N SER A 35 28.26 5.31 -33.48
CA SER A 35 29.69 5.62 -33.41
C SER A 35 29.98 6.75 -32.42
N GLU A 36 29.12 7.77 -32.35
CA GLU A 36 29.23 8.84 -31.35
C GLU A 36 29.09 8.31 -29.91
N ILE A 37 28.10 7.43 -29.68
CA ILE A 37 27.89 6.78 -28.38
C ILE A 37 29.13 5.97 -27.98
N ARG A 38 29.65 5.14 -28.89
CA ARG A 38 30.83 4.28 -28.65
C ARG A 38 32.12 5.09 -28.45
N GLY A 39 32.23 6.26 -29.08
CA GLY A 39 33.37 7.17 -28.91
C GLY A 39 33.28 8.08 -27.67
N THR A 40 32.14 8.12 -26.98
CA THR A 40 31.94 8.97 -25.82
C THR A 40 32.36 8.26 -24.53
N ILE A 41 33.43 8.72 -23.89
CA ILE A 41 33.95 8.16 -22.63
C ILE A 41 32.99 8.41 -21.46
N ASP A 42 32.37 9.59 -21.44
CA ASP A 42 31.39 9.98 -20.42
C ASP A 42 30.08 9.18 -20.58
N LYS A 43 29.82 8.29 -19.61
CA LYS A 43 28.64 7.42 -19.59
C LYS A 43 27.33 8.20 -19.57
N GLU A 44 27.25 9.32 -18.85
CA GLU A 44 26.01 10.11 -18.78
C GLU A 44 25.71 10.77 -20.13
N LYS A 45 26.75 11.32 -20.77
CA LYS A 45 26.63 11.89 -22.10
C LYS A 45 26.26 10.84 -23.14
N ALA A 46 26.91 9.67 -23.12
CA ALA A 46 26.58 8.54 -23.99
C ALA A 46 25.11 8.10 -23.82
N ASN A 47 24.62 8.03 -22.59
CA ASN A 47 23.23 7.70 -22.29
C ASN A 47 22.25 8.75 -22.83
N LYS A 48 22.56 10.05 -22.71
CA LYS A 48 21.71 11.12 -23.30
C LYS A 48 21.61 11.01 -24.82
N ILE A 49 22.70 10.67 -25.51
CA ILE A 49 22.69 10.45 -26.96
C ILE A 49 21.85 9.22 -27.31
N LYS A 50 21.96 8.14 -26.52
CA LYS A 50 21.22 6.88 -26.68
C LYS A 50 19.69 7.09 -26.68
N LEU A 51 19.18 8.04 -25.91
CA LEU A 51 17.74 8.37 -25.87
C LEU A 51 17.19 8.80 -27.24
N ASN A 52 18.05 9.30 -28.14
CA ASN A 52 17.66 9.74 -29.48
C ASN A 52 17.68 8.63 -30.53
N LEU A 53 18.17 7.43 -30.20
CA LEU A 53 18.15 6.29 -31.11
C LEU A 53 16.71 5.77 -31.28
N PRO A 54 16.37 5.25 -32.48
CA PRO A 54 15.11 4.56 -32.69
C PRO A 54 14.88 3.47 -31.64
N SER A 55 13.66 3.42 -31.11
CA SER A 55 13.27 2.53 -30.03
C SER A 55 12.39 1.42 -30.59
N VAL A 56 12.86 0.17 -30.51
CA VAL A 56 12.24 -0.99 -31.15
C VAL A 56 11.66 -1.93 -30.10
N CYS A 57 10.38 -2.28 -30.24
CA CYS A 57 9.72 -3.33 -29.46
C CYS A 57 9.62 -4.60 -30.32
N PHE A 58 10.65 -5.46 -30.23
CA PHE A 58 10.75 -6.66 -31.07
C PHE A 58 9.65 -7.69 -30.82
N SER A 59 8.99 -7.65 -29.67
CA SER A 59 7.97 -8.62 -29.26
C SER A 59 6.64 -8.46 -29.98
N GLY A 60 6.37 -7.35 -30.68
CA GLY A 60 5.06 -7.18 -31.32
C GLY A 60 4.71 -5.79 -31.80
N LYS A 61 3.44 -5.65 -32.22
CA LYS A 61 2.79 -4.39 -32.52
C LYS A 61 2.24 -3.78 -31.23
N PHE A 62 2.68 -2.57 -30.89
CA PHE A 62 2.24 -1.81 -29.73
C PHE A 62 1.54 -0.51 -30.12
N GLY A 63 0.64 -0.06 -29.25
CA GLY A 63 0.08 1.29 -29.28
C GLY A 63 1.06 2.38 -28.83
N PRO A 64 0.59 3.65 -28.80
CA PRO A 64 1.41 4.85 -28.56
C PRO A 64 2.22 4.89 -27.27
N ASP A 65 1.70 4.32 -26.17
CA ASP A 65 2.31 4.39 -24.84
C ASP A 65 3.24 3.21 -24.55
N ARG A 66 3.34 2.22 -25.46
CA ARG A 66 4.31 1.12 -25.39
C ARG A 66 4.29 0.36 -24.06
N THR A 67 3.11 0.07 -23.55
CA THR A 67 2.93 -0.75 -22.33
C THR A 67 2.54 -2.18 -22.70
N ASP A 68 2.75 -3.14 -21.80
CA ASP A 68 2.32 -4.54 -22.01
C ASP A 68 0.81 -4.62 -22.34
N ALA A 69 0.00 -3.77 -21.71
CA ALA A 69 -1.45 -3.67 -21.95
C ALA A 69 -1.81 -3.16 -23.36
N GLN A 70 -0.89 -2.47 -24.04
CA GLN A 70 -1.06 -1.97 -25.40
C GLN A 70 -0.44 -2.89 -26.46
N LEU A 71 -0.06 -4.13 -26.11
CA LEU A 71 0.31 -5.14 -27.10
C LEU A 71 -0.92 -5.53 -27.93
N ILE A 72 -0.92 -5.17 -29.21
CA ILE A 72 -1.98 -5.49 -30.16
C ILE A 72 -1.79 -6.91 -30.72
N THR A 73 -0.55 -7.25 -31.08
CA THR A 73 -0.23 -8.57 -31.65
C THR A 73 1.23 -8.91 -31.39
N HIS A 74 1.49 -10.09 -30.83
CA HIS A 74 2.85 -10.57 -30.61
C HIS A 74 3.53 -10.98 -31.93
N SER A 75 4.80 -10.61 -32.12
CA SER A 75 5.59 -10.88 -33.34
C SER A 75 6.09 -12.33 -33.44
N GLY A 76 6.13 -13.03 -32.30
CA GLY A 76 6.74 -14.35 -32.16
C GLY A 76 8.23 -14.31 -31.80
N TYR A 77 8.76 -13.13 -31.44
CA TYR A 77 10.16 -12.96 -31.06
C TYR A 77 10.32 -12.41 -29.64
N ILE A 78 11.42 -12.78 -29.00
CA ILE A 78 11.92 -12.22 -27.75
C ILE A 78 13.30 -11.64 -28.00
N VAL A 79 13.56 -10.44 -27.49
CA VAL A 79 14.90 -9.86 -27.46
C VAL A 79 15.56 -10.17 -26.10
N LEU A 80 16.80 -10.61 -26.15
CA LEU A 80 17.66 -10.88 -25.01
C LEU A 80 18.73 -9.80 -24.98
N ASP A 81 19.00 -9.25 -23.80
CA ASP A 81 19.99 -8.20 -23.59
C ASP A 81 21.11 -8.72 -22.69
N PHE A 82 22.35 -8.60 -23.16
CA PHE A 82 23.56 -9.02 -22.48
C PHE A 82 24.43 -7.79 -22.26
N ASP A 83 24.40 -7.23 -21.05
CA ASP A 83 25.18 -6.03 -20.70
C ASP A 83 26.56 -6.38 -20.15
N ASN A 84 27.52 -5.48 -20.35
CA ASN A 84 28.89 -5.56 -19.79
C ASN A 84 29.63 -6.87 -20.12
N VAL A 85 29.54 -7.31 -21.37
CA VAL A 85 30.24 -8.49 -21.87
C VAL A 85 31.71 -8.14 -22.11
N PHE A 86 32.61 -8.80 -21.39
CA PHE A 86 34.06 -8.58 -21.50
C PHE A 86 34.63 -9.12 -22.82
N GLU A 87 34.47 -10.43 -23.07
CA GLU A 87 34.87 -11.07 -24.33
C GLU A 87 33.68 -11.15 -25.29
N LEU A 88 33.43 -10.07 -26.04
CA LEU A 88 32.27 -9.96 -26.93
C LEU A 88 32.20 -11.07 -27.97
N ARG A 89 33.31 -11.40 -28.62
CA ARG A 89 33.35 -12.42 -29.68
C ARG A 89 33.08 -13.81 -29.13
N ASP A 90 33.71 -14.17 -28.01
CA ASP A 90 33.51 -15.47 -27.40
C ASP A 90 32.07 -15.64 -26.90
N LYS A 91 31.52 -14.59 -26.27
CA LYS A 91 30.12 -14.62 -25.85
C LYS A 91 29.15 -14.65 -27.02
N GLN A 92 29.45 -13.95 -28.11
CA GLN A 92 28.65 -14.02 -29.34
C GLN A 92 28.67 -15.44 -29.89
N ASN A 93 29.84 -16.08 -29.98
CA ASN A 93 29.99 -17.47 -30.42
C ASN A 93 29.21 -18.46 -29.53
N GLU A 94 29.25 -18.27 -28.21
CA GLU A 94 28.46 -19.04 -27.25
C GLU A 94 26.95 -18.88 -27.53
N ILE A 95 26.47 -17.64 -27.66
CA ILE A 95 25.05 -17.36 -27.89
C ILE A 95 24.59 -17.97 -29.23
N ILE A 96 25.31 -17.74 -30.33
CA ILE A 96 24.92 -18.22 -31.66
C ILE A 96 25.09 -19.73 -31.83
N SER A 97 25.80 -20.41 -30.92
CA SER A 97 25.88 -21.88 -30.91
C SER A 97 24.53 -22.54 -30.60
N HIS A 98 23.59 -21.79 -29.99
CA HIS A 98 22.25 -22.27 -29.73
C HIS A 98 21.38 -22.19 -30.99
N PRO A 99 20.79 -23.31 -31.45
CA PRO A 99 20.11 -23.38 -32.76
C PRO A 99 18.84 -22.53 -32.85
N PHE A 100 18.30 -22.08 -31.71
CA PHE A 100 17.10 -21.25 -31.62
C PHE A 100 17.38 -19.74 -31.65
N VAL A 101 18.64 -19.32 -31.68
CA VAL A 101 19.02 -17.91 -31.82
C VAL A 101 18.86 -17.50 -33.28
N TYR A 102 17.96 -16.55 -33.52
CA TYR A 102 17.63 -16.05 -34.85
C TYR A 102 18.56 -14.92 -35.29
N ALA A 103 18.95 -14.03 -34.40
CA ALA A 103 19.94 -12.99 -34.70
C ALA A 103 20.74 -12.61 -33.45
N CYS A 104 21.98 -12.16 -33.63
CA CYS A 104 22.80 -11.63 -32.54
C CYS A 104 23.71 -10.49 -33.02
N TRP A 105 23.71 -9.36 -32.31
CA TRP A 105 24.46 -8.16 -32.68
C TRP A 105 25.04 -7.43 -31.47
N VAL A 106 26.06 -6.63 -31.72
CA VAL A 106 26.67 -5.73 -30.73
C VAL A 106 25.69 -4.62 -30.35
N SER A 107 25.54 -4.38 -29.05
CA SER A 107 24.64 -3.37 -28.50
C SER A 107 25.06 -1.95 -28.91
N PRO A 108 24.18 -0.93 -28.77
CA PRO A 108 24.51 0.44 -29.16
C PRO A 108 25.73 1.00 -28.43
N SER A 109 25.93 0.59 -27.17
CA SER A 109 27.05 1.03 -26.33
C SER A 109 28.37 0.31 -26.67
N GLY A 110 28.34 -0.76 -27.46
CA GLY A 110 29.54 -1.46 -27.91
C GLY A 110 30.16 -2.41 -26.88
N ASN A 111 29.62 -2.50 -25.67
CA ASN A 111 30.13 -3.32 -24.56
C ASN A 111 29.15 -4.45 -24.14
N GLY A 112 28.22 -4.80 -25.02
CA GLY A 112 27.22 -5.83 -24.77
C GLY A 112 26.70 -6.40 -26.07
N LEU A 113 25.86 -7.43 -25.96
CA LEU A 113 25.23 -8.11 -27.09
C LEU A 113 23.72 -8.07 -26.93
N LYS A 114 23.02 -8.15 -28.05
CA LYS A 114 21.59 -8.41 -28.09
C LYS A 114 21.34 -9.63 -28.96
N ALA A 115 20.42 -10.48 -28.55
CA ALA A 115 20.02 -11.64 -29.32
C ALA A 115 18.51 -11.65 -29.53
N LEU A 116 18.07 -12.16 -30.67
CA LEU A 116 16.66 -12.33 -30.99
C LEU A 116 16.36 -13.82 -31.07
N VAL A 117 15.32 -14.27 -30.38
CA VAL A 117 14.89 -15.67 -30.33
C VAL A 117 13.46 -15.78 -30.82
N LYS A 118 13.20 -16.73 -31.72
CA LYS A 118 11.84 -17.05 -32.18
C LYS A 118 11.19 -18.02 -31.19
N ILE A 119 9.99 -17.70 -30.70
CA ILE A 119 9.29 -18.51 -29.70
C ILE A 119 8.06 -19.22 -30.27
N ALA A 120 7.72 -20.37 -29.70
CA ALA A 120 6.59 -21.18 -30.16
C ALA A 120 5.23 -20.53 -29.92
N ASN A 121 5.07 -19.79 -28.81
CA ASN A 121 3.79 -19.20 -28.44
C ASN A 121 3.95 -17.79 -27.84
N GLY A 122 3.52 -16.77 -28.59
CA GLY A 122 3.54 -15.37 -28.15
C GLY A 122 2.72 -15.08 -26.89
N SER A 123 1.64 -15.83 -26.63
CA SER A 123 0.85 -15.70 -25.39
C SER A 123 1.58 -16.18 -24.14
N LYS A 124 2.68 -16.93 -24.33
CA LYS A 124 3.55 -17.49 -23.28
C LYS A 124 4.91 -16.79 -23.22
N HIS A 125 4.97 -15.53 -23.64
CA HIS A 125 6.21 -14.74 -23.69
C HIS A 125 7.00 -14.82 -22.38
N ARG A 126 6.35 -14.63 -21.22
CA ARG A 126 7.01 -14.63 -19.91
C ARG A 126 7.58 -16.01 -19.56
N GLU A 127 6.80 -17.07 -19.79
CA GLU A 127 7.24 -18.45 -19.52
C GLU A 127 8.37 -18.89 -20.47
N HIS A 128 8.35 -18.42 -21.73
CA HIS A 128 9.46 -18.62 -22.66
C HIS A 128 10.71 -17.84 -22.23
N PHE A 129 10.56 -16.57 -21.84
CA PHE A 129 11.68 -15.75 -21.34
C PHE A 129 12.34 -16.40 -20.11
N GLN A 130 11.54 -16.90 -19.16
CA GLN A 130 12.04 -17.60 -17.98
C GLN A 130 12.78 -18.91 -18.33
N ALA A 131 12.33 -19.65 -19.35
CA ALA A 131 13.07 -20.81 -19.83
C ALA A 131 14.37 -20.41 -20.56
N LEU A 132 14.41 -19.24 -21.21
CA LEU A 132 15.63 -18.68 -21.78
C LEU A 132 16.61 -18.23 -20.69
N GLN A 133 16.15 -17.75 -19.54
CA GLN A 133 17.00 -17.44 -18.39
C GLN A 133 17.68 -18.68 -17.78
N GLU A 134 17.12 -19.88 -17.95
CA GLU A 134 17.81 -21.12 -17.54
C GLU A 134 18.95 -21.47 -18.49
N VAL A 135 18.89 -21.02 -19.74
CA VAL A 135 19.96 -21.21 -20.73
C VAL A 135 21.00 -20.09 -20.64
N PHE A 136 20.54 -18.86 -20.45
CA PHE A 136 21.37 -17.66 -20.33
C PHE A 136 21.03 -16.92 -19.03
N PRO A 137 21.61 -17.32 -17.88
CA PRO A 137 21.31 -16.73 -16.57
C PRO A 137 21.59 -15.22 -16.46
N GLU A 138 22.46 -14.69 -17.31
CA GLU A 138 22.95 -13.31 -17.32
C GLU A 138 22.08 -12.31 -18.09
N ILE A 139 21.04 -12.76 -18.82
CA ILE A 139 20.19 -11.84 -19.59
C ILE A 139 19.43 -10.86 -18.68
N ASP A 140 19.28 -9.61 -19.12
CA ASP A 140 18.54 -8.57 -18.38
C ASP A 140 17.10 -9.02 -18.08
N ARG A 141 16.76 -9.08 -16.79
CA ARG A 141 15.47 -9.56 -16.28
C ARG A 141 14.27 -8.76 -16.78
N SER A 142 14.45 -7.49 -17.12
CA SER A 142 13.39 -6.63 -17.67
C SER A 142 12.89 -7.07 -19.04
N GLY A 143 13.64 -7.94 -19.74
CA GLY A 143 13.21 -8.61 -20.96
C GLY A 143 11.99 -9.54 -20.78
N ILE A 144 11.57 -9.81 -19.55
CA ILE A 144 10.32 -10.53 -19.25
C ILE A 144 9.06 -9.77 -19.69
N ASN A 145 9.12 -8.44 -19.76
CA ASN A 145 7.99 -7.62 -20.17
C ASN A 145 7.91 -7.54 -21.69
N GLN A 146 6.73 -7.76 -22.28
CA GLN A 146 6.61 -7.74 -23.73
C GLN A 146 6.96 -6.37 -24.29
N SER A 147 6.60 -5.30 -23.60
CA SER A 147 6.89 -3.92 -24.00
C SER A 147 8.36 -3.52 -23.95
N ARG A 148 9.29 -4.42 -23.59
CA ARG A 148 10.70 -4.07 -23.44
C ARG A 148 11.27 -3.46 -24.72
N VAL A 149 11.72 -2.22 -24.60
CA VAL A 149 12.35 -1.45 -25.68
C VAL A 149 13.81 -1.86 -25.86
N CYS A 150 14.20 -1.99 -27.11
CA CYS A 150 15.58 -2.12 -27.56
C CYS A 150 15.95 -0.88 -28.40
N TYR A 151 16.96 -0.12 -27.97
CA TYR A 151 17.54 0.92 -28.83
C TYR A 151 18.20 0.29 -30.06
N GLU A 152 17.94 0.86 -31.24
CA GLU A 152 18.56 0.44 -32.50
C GLU A 152 20.09 0.59 -32.42
N SER A 153 20.81 -0.43 -32.89
CA SER A 153 22.27 -0.45 -32.90
C SER A 153 22.80 -0.31 -34.33
N TYR A 154 24.13 -0.40 -34.47
CA TYR A 154 24.82 -0.60 -35.73
C TYR A 154 25.83 -1.73 -35.56
N ASP A 155 25.68 -2.75 -36.38
CA ASP A 155 26.58 -3.90 -36.43
C ASP A 155 26.58 -4.52 -37.84
N PRO A 156 27.58 -4.22 -38.68
CA PRO A 156 27.68 -4.80 -40.02
C PRO A 156 27.97 -6.30 -39.99
N GLU A 157 28.48 -6.82 -38.87
CA GLU A 157 28.80 -8.24 -38.65
C GLU A 157 27.70 -8.96 -37.85
N ILE A 158 26.48 -8.40 -37.82
CA ILE A 158 25.32 -9.04 -37.19
C ILE A 158 25.13 -10.47 -37.71
N TYR A 159 24.99 -11.40 -36.78
CA TYR A 159 24.60 -12.76 -37.08
C TYR A 159 23.09 -12.84 -37.35
N ILE A 160 22.69 -13.49 -38.44
CA ILE A 160 21.29 -13.77 -38.78
C ILE A 160 21.16 -15.21 -39.27
N ASN A 161 20.28 -15.98 -38.64
CA ASN A 161 19.96 -17.36 -38.97
C ASN A 161 18.47 -17.50 -39.30
N GLU A 162 18.14 -17.41 -40.59
CA GLU A 162 16.76 -17.56 -41.06
C GLU A 162 16.18 -18.97 -40.79
N LYS A 163 17.05 -19.96 -40.59
CA LYS A 163 16.70 -21.34 -40.29
C LYS A 163 16.69 -21.64 -38.79
N ALA A 164 16.76 -20.61 -37.93
CA ALA A 164 16.76 -20.80 -36.49
C ALA A 164 15.54 -21.61 -36.03
N GLU A 165 15.79 -22.56 -35.13
CA GLU A 165 14.76 -23.38 -34.55
C GLU A 165 13.82 -22.53 -33.69
N VAL A 166 12.54 -22.88 -33.68
CA VAL A 166 11.59 -22.24 -32.79
C VAL A 166 11.86 -22.72 -31.36
N PHE A 167 12.07 -21.79 -30.42
CA PHE A 167 12.21 -22.09 -29.01
C PHE A 167 10.88 -22.54 -28.41
N LYS A 168 10.78 -23.84 -28.11
CA LYS A 168 9.55 -24.49 -27.62
C LYS A 168 9.48 -24.63 -26.10
N LYS A 169 10.62 -24.55 -25.41
CA LYS A 169 10.66 -24.69 -23.95
C LYS A 169 9.89 -23.53 -23.31
N ILE A 170 9.01 -23.87 -22.38
CA ILE A 170 8.37 -22.93 -21.47
C ILE A 170 8.70 -23.39 -20.07
N LYS A 171 8.99 -22.46 -19.17
CA LYS A 171 9.05 -22.78 -17.76
C LYS A 171 7.63 -22.97 -17.28
N LYS A 172 7.14 -24.21 -17.36
CA LYS A 172 5.89 -24.57 -16.71
C LYS A 172 6.13 -24.45 -15.22
N THR A 173 5.47 -23.49 -14.62
CA THR A 173 5.14 -23.64 -13.22
C THR A 173 4.15 -24.78 -13.12
N GLU A 174 4.62 -25.98 -12.82
CA GLU A 174 3.71 -26.99 -12.33
C GLU A 174 3.15 -26.46 -11.01
N LYS A 175 1.85 -26.17 -10.99
CA LYS A 175 1.09 -26.14 -9.74
C LYS A 175 0.98 -27.58 -9.25
N VAL A 176 2.10 -28.13 -8.81
CA VAL A 176 2.09 -29.33 -7.98
C VAL A 176 1.62 -28.86 -6.61
N VAL A 177 0.35 -29.09 -6.30
CA VAL A 177 -0.11 -29.14 -4.92
C VAL A 177 0.45 -30.44 -4.35
N VAL A 178 1.68 -30.39 -3.85
CA VAL A 178 2.22 -31.39 -2.94
C VAL A 178 2.53 -30.66 -1.65
N TYR A 179 1.78 -31.03 -0.61
CA TYR A 179 2.13 -30.71 0.76
C TYR A 179 3.37 -31.52 1.12
N GLU A 180 4.55 -30.94 0.94
CA GLU A 180 5.70 -31.33 1.76
C GLU A 180 5.73 -30.43 2.99
N LYS A 181 5.24 -31.00 4.08
CA LYS A 181 5.52 -30.55 5.44
C LYS A 181 7.01 -30.77 5.66
N ASN A 182 7.83 -29.73 5.47
CA ASN A 182 9.15 -29.68 6.08
C ASN A 182 9.08 -28.69 7.24
N ASP A 183 8.98 -29.31 8.41
CA ASP A 183 9.13 -28.76 9.75
C ASP A 183 10.37 -27.85 9.82
N ASP A 184 10.14 -26.57 10.10
CA ASP A 184 10.64 -25.97 11.33
C ASP A 184 9.98 -24.59 11.47
N ASP A 185 8.85 -24.55 12.18
CA ASP A 185 8.17 -23.28 12.53
C ASP A 185 9.16 -22.30 13.17
N GLN A 186 10.21 -22.77 13.86
CA GLN A 186 11.24 -21.90 14.43
C GLN A 186 12.09 -21.22 13.36
N LYS A 187 12.47 -21.94 12.30
CA LYS A 187 13.21 -21.37 11.16
C LYS A 187 12.36 -20.37 10.39
N ILE A 188 11.09 -20.66 10.17
CA ILE A 188 10.15 -19.72 9.53
C ILE A 188 9.99 -18.48 10.41
N PHE A 189 9.77 -18.67 11.72
CA PHE A 189 9.63 -17.59 12.69
C PHE A 189 10.87 -16.68 12.72
N LYS A 190 12.07 -17.25 12.79
CA LYS A 190 13.34 -16.49 12.79
C LYS A 190 13.53 -15.68 11.50
N ASN A 191 13.17 -16.24 10.35
CA ASN A 191 13.26 -15.53 9.07
C ASN A 191 12.24 -14.38 8.98
N VAL A 192 10.99 -14.61 9.40
CA VAL A 192 9.96 -13.58 9.49
C VAL A 192 10.40 -12.47 10.44
N LEU A 193 10.97 -12.83 11.58
CA LEU A 193 11.45 -11.88 12.58
C LEU A 193 12.61 -11.04 12.04
N THR A 194 13.64 -11.67 11.47
CA THR A 194 14.79 -10.99 10.87
C THR A 194 14.35 -10.04 9.77
N TRP A 195 13.40 -10.46 8.93
CA TRP A 195 12.84 -9.63 7.86
C TRP A 195 12.09 -8.41 8.39
N LEU A 196 11.30 -8.55 9.46
CA LEU A 196 10.62 -7.43 10.11
C LEU A 196 11.61 -6.47 10.79
N SER A 197 12.62 -7.00 11.49
CA SER A 197 13.64 -6.18 12.17
C SER A 197 14.53 -5.39 11.20
N ASN A 198 14.86 -5.95 10.02
CA ASN A 198 15.66 -5.27 9.01
C ASN A 198 14.94 -4.09 8.31
N LYS A 199 13.62 -3.96 8.47
CA LYS A 199 12.83 -2.83 7.94
C LYS A 199 12.75 -1.61 8.87
N ASN A 200 13.70 -1.47 9.82
CA ASN A 200 13.71 -0.43 10.87
C ASN A 200 12.47 -0.42 11.78
N GLU A 201 11.71 -1.52 11.83
CA GLU A 201 10.63 -1.73 12.81
C GLU A 201 11.19 -2.32 14.12
N ALA A 202 12.17 -1.66 14.74
CA ALA A 202 12.72 -2.13 16.00
C ALA A 202 11.73 -1.92 17.16
N PHE A 203 11.70 -2.88 18.09
CA PHE A 203 10.81 -2.94 19.25
C PHE A 203 11.07 -1.79 20.24
N VAL A 204 10.46 -0.62 20.01
CA VAL A 204 10.48 0.52 20.93
C VAL A 204 9.28 0.45 21.87
N THR A 205 9.49 0.69 23.16
CA THR A 205 8.46 0.69 24.21
C THR A 205 7.37 1.72 23.88
N GLY A 206 6.23 1.24 23.34
CA GLY A 206 5.12 2.04 22.81
C GLY A 206 4.48 1.42 21.55
N GLU A 207 5.29 0.78 20.71
CA GLU A 207 4.86 0.12 19.45
C GLU A 207 4.74 -1.41 19.58
N ARG A 208 4.89 -1.95 20.80
CA ARG A 208 5.00 -3.39 21.06
C ARG A 208 3.79 -4.19 20.57
N ASN A 209 2.58 -3.70 20.83
CA ASN A 209 1.35 -4.38 20.43
C ASN A 209 1.20 -4.41 18.89
N ASN A 210 1.52 -3.30 18.22
CA ASN A 210 1.51 -3.20 16.76
C ASN A 210 2.54 -4.15 16.13
N PHE A 211 3.76 -4.19 16.68
CA PHE A 211 4.79 -5.13 16.25
C PHE A 211 4.35 -6.58 16.42
N ILE A 212 3.80 -6.96 17.58
CA ILE A 212 3.30 -8.33 17.84
C ILE A 212 2.16 -8.69 16.88
N PHE A 213 1.25 -7.75 16.59
CA PHE A 213 0.18 -7.95 15.61
C PHE A 213 0.73 -8.15 14.20
N LYS A 214 1.72 -7.36 13.76
CA LYS A 214 2.39 -7.51 12.46
C LYS A 214 3.13 -8.84 12.36
N LEU A 215 3.89 -9.20 13.39
CA LEU A 215 4.62 -10.46 13.48
C LEU A 215 3.68 -11.67 13.46
N ALA A 216 2.61 -11.65 14.25
CA ALA A 216 1.60 -12.71 14.26
C ALA A 216 0.82 -12.79 12.92
N SER A 217 0.54 -11.65 12.28
CA SER A 217 -0.08 -11.60 10.95
C SER A 217 0.82 -12.24 9.90
N ALA A 218 2.13 -11.99 9.97
CA ALA A 218 3.10 -12.66 9.12
C ALA A 218 3.16 -14.16 9.43
N CYS A 219 3.28 -14.58 10.69
CA CYS A 219 3.26 -16.00 11.08
C CYS A 219 2.05 -16.75 10.51
N CYS A 220 0.85 -16.14 10.60
CA CYS A 220 -0.39 -16.66 10.03
C CYS A 220 -0.28 -16.84 8.50
N ARG A 221 0.18 -15.81 7.79
CA ARG A 221 0.38 -15.88 6.33
C ARG A 221 1.46 -16.88 5.92
N PHE A 222 2.49 -17.07 6.71
CA PHE A 222 3.54 -18.05 6.45
C PHE A 222 3.15 -19.48 6.84
N GLY A 223 2.02 -19.66 7.52
CA GLY A 223 1.43 -20.98 7.81
C GLY A 223 1.82 -21.56 9.17
N ILE A 224 2.44 -20.76 10.06
CA ILE A 224 2.67 -21.15 11.45
C ILE A 224 1.31 -21.14 12.16
N ASN A 225 0.96 -22.19 12.90
CA ASN A 225 -0.32 -22.20 13.60
C ASN A 225 -0.33 -21.19 14.78
N GLU A 226 -1.51 -20.78 15.21
CA GLU A 226 -1.65 -19.75 16.24
C GLU A 226 -0.96 -20.15 17.56
N THR A 227 -1.06 -21.42 17.96
CA THR A 227 -0.46 -21.92 19.20
C THR A 227 1.07 -21.90 19.18
N ALA A 228 1.69 -22.28 18.06
CA ALA A 228 3.15 -22.25 17.92
C ALA A 228 3.67 -20.82 17.80
N ALA A 229 3.00 -19.97 17.00
CA ALA A 229 3.35 -18.55 16.92
C ALA A 229 3.23 -17.87 18.28
N ASN A 230 2.19 -18.18 19.04
CA ASN A 230 2.03 -17.69 20.41
C ASN A 230 3.20 -18.13 21.29
N SER A 231 3.52 -19.42 21.32
CA SER A 231 4.65 -19.95 22.11
C SER A 231 6.00 -19.29 21.74
N MET A 232 6.27 -19.10 20.45
CA MET A 232 7.52 -18.51 19.96
C MET A 232 7.62 -17.01 20.25
N ILE A 233 6.54 -16.26 20.04
CA ILE A 233 6.47 -14.83 20.36
C ILE A 233 6.64 -14.61 21.87
N HIS A 234 6.04 -15.48 22.70
CA HIS A 234 6.19 -15.40 24.15
C HIS A 234 7.62 -15.69 24.60
N MET A 235 8.26 -16.72 24.04
CA MET A 235 9.66 -17.01 24.34
C MET A 235 10.58 -15.84 23.95
N GLU A 236 10.41 -15.26 22.77
CA GLU A 236 11.30 -14.22 22.23
C GLU A 236 11.12 -12.86 22.93
N PHE A 237 9.88 -12.45 23.23
CA PHE A 237 9.59 -11.08 23.66
C PHE A 237 9.01 -10.93 25.07
N ILE A 238 8.44 -11.99 25.65
CA ILE A 238 7.56 -11.86 26.82
C ILE A 238 8.17 -12.46 28.09
N THR A 239 8.99 -13.50 27.97
CA THR A 239 9.56 -14.22 29.12
C THR A 239 10.32 -13.32 30.10
N ASN A 240 10.84 -12.17 29.66
CA ASN A 240 11.56 -11.20 30.48
C ASN A 240 11.15 -9.73 30.23
N SER A 241 9.88 -9.45 29.87
CA SER A 241 9.42 -8.08 29.61
C SER A 241 8.25 -7.62 30.47
N GLU A 242 8.07 -6.31 30.58
CA GLU A 242 6.90 -5.66 31.22
C GLU A 242 5.60 -5.85 30.43
N PHE A 243 5.65 -6.48 29.25
CA PHE A 243 4.47 -6.67 28.41
C PHE A 243 3.66 -7.86 28.92
N THR A 244 2.38 -7.64 29.19
CA THR A 244 1.56 -8.68 29.83
C THR A 244 1.21 -9.79 28.82
N LYS A 245 1.24 -11.04 29.29
CA LYS A 245 0.86 -12.21 28.47
C LYS A 245 -0.52 -12.04 27.81
N SER A 246 -1.46 -11.43 28.52
CA SER A 246 -2.84 -11.21 28.04
C SER A 246 -2.95 -10.16 26.92
N GLU A 247 -2.06 -9.18 26.85
CA GLU A 247 -1.98 -8.22 25.74
C GLU A 247 -1.40 -8.86 24.49
N ALA A 248 -0.31 -9.64 24.64
CA ALA A 248 0.27 -10.42 23.55
C ALA A 248 -0.76 -11.38 22.95
N ASP A 249 -1.46 -12.15 23.79
CA ASP A 249 -2.46 -13.13 23.34
C ASP A 249 -3.64 -12.49 22.61
N ARG A 250 -4.02 -11.26 22.98
CA ARG A 250 -5.08 -10.52 22.28
C ARG A 250 -4.61 -10.04 20.91
N ALA A 251 -3.38 -9.53 20.82
CA ALA A 251 -2.77 -9.11 19.57
C ALA A 251 -2.62 -10.28 18.58
N ILE A 252 -2.12 -11.42 19.07
CA ILE A 252 -1.94 -12.65 18.28
C ILE A 252 -3.30 -13.17 17.79
N ARG A 253 -4.30 -13.30 18.68
CA ARG A 253 -5.66 -13.73 18.29
C ARG A 253 -6.28 -12.82 17.24
N SER A 254 -6.16 -11.50 17.41
CA SER A 254 -6.67 -10.52 16.47
C SER A 254 -6.00 -10.68 15.09
N ALA A 255 -4.68 -10.84 15.05
CA ALA A 255 -3.91 -11.04 13.83
C ALA A 255 -4.32 -12.31 13.06
N TYR A 256 -4.49 -13.43 13.76
CA TYR A 256 -4.93 -14.69 13.16
C TYR A 256 -6.38 -14.63 12.68
N LYS A 257 -7.28 -13.99 13.42
CA LYS A 257 -8.65 -13.76 12.97
C LYS A 257 -8.70 -12.96 11.66
N ALA A 258 -7.96 -11.84 11.62
CA ALA A 258 -7.90 -10.95 10.47
C ALA A 258 -7.27 -11.60 9.21
N ASN A 259 -6.29 -12.50 9.40
CA ASN A 259 -5.54 -13.12 8.31
C ASN A 259 -5.88 -14.59 8.05
N SER A 260 -6.87 -15.16 8.75
CA SER A 260 -7.31 -16.56 8.61
C SER A 260 -7.54 -17.02 7.17
N LYS A 261 -8.11 -16.16 6.33
CA LYS A 261 -8.35 -16.44 4.89
C LYS A 261 -7.06 -16.53 4.06
N ASN A 262 -5.98 -15.94 4.55
CA ASN A 262 -4.66 -15.90 3.93
C ASN A 262 -3.67 -16.84 4.65
N PHE A 263 -4.16 -17.77 5.46
CA PHE A 263 -3.30 -18.68 6.21
C PHE A 263 -2.43 -19.51 5.26
N GLY A 264 -1.13 -19.51 5.51
CA GLY A 264 -0.16 -20.21 4.66
C GLY A 264 -0.05 -19.64 3.25
N SER A 265 -0.57 -18.44 2.95
CA SER A 265 -0.49 -17.81 1.64
C SER A 265 0.86 -17.15 1.32
N ALA A 266 1.84 -17.10 2.22
CA ALA A 266 3.14 -16.45 2.01
C ALA A 266 4.33 -17.42 2.19
N SER A 267 5.42 -17.18 1.45
CA SER A 267 6.71 -17.86 1.61
C SER A 267 7.88 -16.95 1.26
N PHE A 268 9.08 -17.32 1.68
CA PHE A 268 10.33 -16.68 1.24
C PHE A 268 10.87 -17.41 0.01
N ASP A 269 11.03 -16.69 -1.10
CA ASP A 269 11.78 -17.16 -2.27
C ASP A 269 12.98 -16.22 -2.47
N LYS A 270 14.19 -16.76 -2.33
CA LYS A 270 15.47 -16.00 -2.41
C LYS A 270 15.45 -14.68 -1.63
N GLU A 271 15.04 -14.73 -0.35
CA GLU A 271 14.97 -13.61 0.60
C GLU A 271 13.83 -12.58 0.35
N ILE A 272 12.94 -12.83 -0.62
CA ILE A 272 11.81 -11.96 -0.95
C ILE A 272 10.48 -12.64 -0.58
N LEU A 273 9.51 -11.86 -0.08
CA LEU A 273 8.19 -12.33 0.34
C LEU A 273 7.25 -12.46 -0.87
N VAL A 274 6.70 -13.66 -1.08
CA VAL A 274 5.82 -13.96 -2.23
C VAL A 274 4.50 -14.61 -1.81
N ASP A 275 3.40 -14.25 -2.49
CA ASP A 275 2.07 -14.88 -2.31
C ASP A 275 1.94 -16.19 -3.09
N LYS A 276 1.55 -17.27 -2.40
CA LYS A 276 1.50 -18.65 -2.91
C LYS A 276 0.40 -18.88 -3.95
N VAL A 277 -0.66 -18.07 -3.97
CA VAL A 277 -1.82 -18.29 -4.87
C VAL A 277 -1.66 -17.51 -6.18
N SER A 278 -1.14 -16.28 -6.09
CA SER A 278 -1.06 -15.35 -7.22
C SER A 278 0.33 -15.23 -7.86
N ARG A 279 1.41 -15.66 -7.18
CA ARG A 279 2.81 -15.43 -7.61
C ARG A 279 3.11 -13.97 -7.97
N LYS A 280 2.28 -13.03 -7.50
CA LYS A 280 2.63 -11.62 -7.42
C LYS A 280 3.57 -11.48 -6.23
N GLU A 281 4.60 -10.64 -6.35
CA GLU A 281 5.12 -9.98 -5.15
C GLU A 281 3.91 -9.39 -4.42
N ILE A 282 3.80 -9.63 -3.11
CA ILE A 282 2.95 -8.78 -2.31
C ILE A 282 3.66 -7.43 -2.25
N GLU A 283 3.50 -6.62 -3.30
CA GLU A 283 3.61 -5.18 -3.15
C GLU A 283 2.48 -4.78 -2.22
N VAL A 284 2.86 -4.50 -0.97
CA VAL A 284 2.08 -3.55 -0.16
C VAL A 284 1.91 -2.33 -1.04
N GLU A 285 0.65 -1.93 -1.26
CA GLU A 285 0.25 -0.85 -2.16
C GLU A 285 1.29 0.27 -2.22
N LYS A 286 1.85 0.49 -3.42
CA LYS A 286 2.73 1.61 -3.80
C LYS A 286 2.01 2.96 -3.79
N ALA A 287 1.15 3.20 -2.82
CA ALA A 287 0.80 4.56 -2.46
C ALA A 287 1.96 5.21 -1.69
N VAL A 288 2.82 4.46 -0.99
CA VAL A 288 3.57 5.07 0.13
C VAL A 288 4.87 5.81 -0.24
N PHE A 289 5.46 5.69 -1.44
CA PHE A 289 6.81 6.27 -1.67
C PHE A 289 7.02 6.81 -3.08
N ASP A 290 6.61 8.06 -3.28
CA ASP A 290 7.21 8.97 -4.24
C ASP A 290 7.78 10.14 -3.41
N GLU A 291 9.09 10.35 -3.42
CA GLU A 291 9.80 11.32 -2.55
C GLU A 291 9.42 12.79 -2.82
N GLY A 292 8.55 13.06 -3.81
CA GLY A 292 7.94 14.37 -4.04
C GLY A 292 6.42 14.41 -3.97
N LEU A 293 5.73 13.28 -3.78
CA LEU A 293 4.28 13.20 -3.93
C LEU A 293 3.62 12.98 -2.57
N LYS A 294 3.13 14.09 -2.01
CA LYS A 294 2.29 14.04 -0.80
C LYS A 294 1.02 13.27 -1.11
N LEU A 295 0.86 12.14 -0.44
CA LEU A 295 -0.33 11.32 -0.52
C LEU A 295 -1.52 12.10 0.01
N LYS A 296 -2.60 12.06 -0.76
CA LYS A 296 -3.88 12.63 -0.35
C LYS A 296 -4.32 11.98 0.96
N ASP A 297 -4.74 12.80 1.91
CA ASP A 297 -5.20 12.41 3.25
C ASP A 297 -4.11 11.80 4.18
N VAL A 298 -2.84 11.83 3.77
CA VAL A 298 -1.69 11.46 4.61
C VAL A 298 -1.07 12.72 5.20
N ILE A 299 -1.04 12.79 6.53
CA ILE A 299 -0.37 13.86 7.26
C ILE A 299 1.09 13.44 7.49
N TYR A 300 2.03 14.12 6.84
CA TYR A 300 3.45 13.86 7.04
C TYR A 300 3.94 14.57 8.30
N GLY A 301 4.81 13.92 9.07
CA GLY A 301 5.34 14.50 10.32
C GLY A 301 6.04 15.85 10.13
N ILE A 302 6.65 16.08 8.97
CA ILE A 302 7.23 17.39 8.61
C ILE A 302 6.18 18.48 8.42
N ASP A 303 4.99 18.11 7.94
CA ASP A 303 3.87 19.02 7.68
C ASP A 303 3.20 19.47 8.99
N VAL A 304 3.32 18.67 10.04
CA VAL A 304 2.82 19.00 11.38
C VAL A 304 3.91 19.37 12.38
N LYS A 305 5.16 19.46 11.93
CA LYS A 305 6.31 19.73 12.80
C LYS A 305 6.14 21.07 13.53
N GLU A 306 5.60 22.08 12.88
CA GLU A 306 5.36 23.38 13.50
C GLU A 306 4.30 23.31 14.62
N GLN A 307 3.20 22.59 14.42
CA GLN A 307 2.21 22.40 15.50
C GLN A 307 2.76 21.51 16.62
N ALA A 308 3.57 20.50 16.28
CA ALA A 308 4.23 19.65 17.26
C ALA A 308 5.24 20.45 18.11
N LEU A 309 5.98 21.38 17.50
CA LEU A 309 6.89 22.28 18.21
C LEU A 309 6.12 23.28 19.09
N ARG A 310 4.95 23.77 18.66
CA ARG A 310 4.06 24.53 19.54
C ARG A 310 3.62 23.75 20.77
N ILE A 311 3.32 22.46 20.64
CA ILE A 311 3.02 21.60 21.80
C ILE A 311 4.23 21.50 22.74
N TYR A 312 5.45 21.52 22.20
CA TYR A 312 6.67 21.52 23.02
C TYR A 312 6.86 22.87 23.76
N ASP A 313 6.66 23.99 23.06
CA ASP A 313 6.89 25.33 23.61
C ASP A 313 5.77 25.78 24.56
N GLU A 314 4.52 25.46 24.24
CA GLU A 314 3.31 25.97 24.91
C GLU A 314 2.54 24.88 25.70
N GLY A 315 2.89 23.61 25.51
CA GLY A 315 2.14 22.47 26.04
C GLY A 315 0.92 22.09 25.19
N TYR A 316 0.19 21.05 25.59
CA TYR A 316 -1.08 20.73 24.95
C TYR A 316 -2.11 21.83 25.19
N ALA A 317 -2.94 22.10 24.17
CA ALA A 317 -4.09 22.98 24.30
C ALA A 317 -4.92 22.55 25.52
N LYS A 318 -5.13 23.47 26.46
CA LYS A 318 -5.95 23.21 27.63
C LYS A 318 -7.35 22.85 27.16
N VAL A 319 -7.76 21.63 27.46
CA VAL A 319 -9.16 21.23 27.39
C VAL A 319 -9.84 21.67 28.68
N ASP A 320 -10.97 22.33 28.51
CA ASP A 320 -11.82 22.76 29.62
C ASP A 320 -12.62 21.55 30.13
N GLY A 321 -12.72 21.40 31.45
CA GLY A 321 -13.53 20.36 32.09
C GLY A 321 -14.94 20.86 32.42
N ILE A 322 -15.56 20.36 33.48
CA ILE A 322 -16.83 20.85 34.01
C ILE A 322 -16.69 21.49 35.40
N GLY A 323 -15.46 21.74 35.86
CA GLY A 323 -15.21 22.34 37.17
C GLY A 323 -15.34 21.36 38.34
N VAL A 324 -15.39 20.05 38.06
CA VAL A 324 -15.39 18.99 39.08
C VAL A 324 -14.01 18.36 39.11
N PRO A 325 -13.15 18.65 40.11
CA PRO A 325 -11.74 18.26 40.09
C PRO A 325 -11.51 16.77 39.84
N ASP A 326 -12.28 15.91 40.52
CA ASP A 326 -12.13 14.46 40.42
C ASP A 326 -12.49 13.90 39.05
N LEU A 327 -13.42 14.57 38.34
CA LEU A 327 -13.81 14.20 36.98
C LEU A 327 -12.87 14.83 35.96
N ASP A 328 -12.58 16.12 36.10
CA ASP A 328 -11.74 16.89 35.19
C ASP A 328 -10.31 16.33 35.11
N ASP A 329 -9.80 15.78 36.21
CA ASP A 329 -8.51 15.08 36.24
C ASP A 329 -8.51 13.82 35.33
N LYS A 330 -9.64 13.14 35.22
CA LYS A 330 -9.78 11.85 34.51
C LYS A 330 -10.38 11.98 33.12
N PHE A 331 -11.18 13.02 32.90
CA PHE A 331 -11.97 13.19 31.69
C PHE A 331 -12.25 14.66 31.41
N LYS A 332 -11.87 15.10 30.21
CA LYS A 332 -12.29 16.38 29.63
C LYS A 332 -12.66 16.15 28.16
N PRO A 333 -13.74 16.77 27.65
CA PRO A 333 -14.18 16.54 26.30
C PRO A 333 -13.23 17.27 25.35
N LYS A 334 -12.68 16.55 24.37
CA LYS A 334 -11.89 17.16 23.31
C LYS A 334 -12.71 17.24 22.04
N ARG A 335 -12.72 18.42 21.41
CA ARG A 335 -13.41 18.62 20.13
C ARG A 335 -12.86 17.65 19.08
N GLY A 336 -13.76 16.96 18.37
CA GLY A 336 -13.43 15.97 17.34
C GLY A 336 -13.31 14.54 17.84
N GLU A 337 -13.40 14.30 19.16
CA GLU A 337 -13.41 12.94 19.72
C GLU A 337 -14.84 12.41 19.93
N ILE A 338 -14.99 11.09 19.80
CA ILE A 338 -16.24 10.39 20.12
C ILE A 338 -16.15 9.92 21.57
N THR A 339 -17.03 10.45 22.43
CA THR A 339 -17.18 9.98 23.82
C THR A 339 -18.34 9.01 23.91
N VAL A 340 -18.10 7.83 24.51
CA VAL A 340 -19.15 6.82 24.75
C VAL A 340 -19.46 6.73 26.23
N LEU A 341 -20.70 7.07 26.61
CA LEU A 341 -21.24 6.88 27.95
C LEU A 341 -22.05 5.57 28.00
N THR A 342 -21.61 4.61 28.82
CA THR A 342 -22.26 3.30 28.98
C THR A 342 -22.55 2.98 30.44
N GLY A 343 -23.44 2.03 30.70
CA GLY A 343 -23.82 1.59 32.04
C GLY A 343 -25.17 0.88 32.10
N ILE A 344 -25.49 0.34 33.27
CA ILE A 344 -26.71 -0.46 33.50
C ILE A 344 -27.97 0.43 33.40
N GLY A 345 -29.08 -0.13 32.92
CA GLY A 345 -30.38 0.56 32.88
C GLY A 345 -30.77 1.08 34.27
N ASN A 346 -31.30 2.31 34.35
CA ASN A 346 -31.70 3.00 35.59
C ASN A 346 -30.57 3.40 36.57
N TYR A 347 -29.31 3.40 36.13
CA TYR A 347 -28.17 3.88 36.95
C TYR A 347 -27.82 5.36 36.69
N GLY A 348 -28.79 6.16 36.23
CA GLY A 348 -28.61 7.61 36.09
C GLY A 348 -27.78 8.08 34.88
N LYS A 349 -27.59 7.24 33.85
CA LYS A 349 -26.83 7.63 32.64
C LYS A 349 -27.39 8.87 31.96
N SER A 350 -28.70 8.91 31.74
CA SER A 350 -29.37 10.04 31.09
C SER A 350 -29.28 11.29 31.95
N SER A 351 -29.43 11.15 33.27
CA SER A 351 -29.25 12.25 34.23
C SER A 351 -27.82 12.79 34.22
N PHE A 352 -26.81 11.92 34.22
CA PHE A 352 -25.40 12.32 34.12
C PHE A 352 -25.12 13.06 32.81
N LYS A 353 -25.63 12.55 31.67
CA LYS A 353 -25.50 13.21 30.36
C LYS A 353 -26.06 14.63 30.40
N LYS A 354 -27.30 14.80 30.87
CA LYS A 354 -27.99 16.10 30.94
C LYS A 354 -27.27 17.05 31.90
N TRP A 355 -26.88 16.56 33.08
CA TRP A 355 -26.09 17.34 34.06
C TRP A 355 -24.78 17.84 33.48
N TYR A 356 -24.03 16.96 32.83
CA TYR A 356 -22.77 17.31 32.19
C TYR A 356 -22.95 18.41 31.14
N GLN A 357 -23.93 18.26 30.25
CA GLN A 357 -24.27 19.25 29.23
C GLN A 357 -24.67 20.60 29.87
N ALA A 358 -25.48 20.58 30.92
CA ALA A 358 -25.87 21.78 31.66
C ALA A 358 -24.65 22.51 32.24
N MET A 359 -23.70 21.79 32.85
CA MET A 359 -22.47 22.40 33.38
C MET A 359 -21.65 23.05 32.27
N ARG A 360 -21.52 22.41 31.11
CA ARG A 360 -20.82 22.97 29.95
C ARG A 360 -21.50 24.24 29.40
N ILE A 361 -22.83 24.28 29.38
CA ILE A 361 -23.60 25.49 29.03
C ILE A 361 -23.30 26.61 30.01
N MET A 362 -23.39 26.33 31.32
CA MET A 362 -23.22 27.35 32.35
C MET A 362 -21.79 27.91 32.41
N LEU A 363 -20.79 27.07 32.19
CA LEU A 363 -19.38 27.47 32.28
C LEU A 363 -18.87 28.11 30.98
N TYR A 364 -19.30 27.63 29.82
CA TYR A 364 -18.69 27.97 28.53
C TYR A 364 -19.69 28.41 27.45
N GLY A 365 -20.99 28.39 27.71
CA GLY A 365 -22.02 28.75 26.73
C GLY A 365 -22.10 27.78 25.55
N GLU A 366 -21.72 26.51 25.74
CA GLU A 366 -21.73 25.52 24.67
C GLU A 366 -23.14 25.22 24.15
N LYS A 367 -23.21 24.69 22.92
CA LYS A 367 -24.46 24.32 22.27
C LYS A 367 -24.46 22.82 21.98
N PHE A 368 -25.58 22.16 22.25
CA PHE A 368 -25.74 20.73 22.11
C PHE A 368 -26.93 20.37 21.22
N ALA A 369 -26.62 19.60 20.19
CA ALA A 369 -27.56 18.86 19.37
C ALA A 369 -27.79 17.48 19.99
N THR A 370 -29.04 17.12 20.28
CA THR A 370 -29.37 15.89 21.00
C THR A 370 -30.43 15.08 20.28
N PHE A 371 -30.11 13.84 19.95
CA PHE A 371 -31.06 12.83 19.51
C PHE A 371 -31.28 11.84 20.66
N SER A 372 -32.48 11.85 21.26
CA SER A 372 -32.78 11.03 22.46
C SER A 372 -34.19 10.44 22.37
N PRO A 373 -34.41 9.37 21.58
CA PRO A 373 -35.74 8.84 21.34
C PRO A 373 -36.41 8.25 22.59
N GLU A 374 -35.61 7.95 23.62
CA GLU A 374 -36.07 7.44 24.92
C GLU A 374 -36.54 8.55 25.87
N ASP A 375 -36.14 9.80 25.64
CA ASP A 375 -36.49 10.96 26.50
C ASP A 375 -37.64 11.78 25.88
N ASN A 376 -38.79 11.15 25.67
CA ASN A 376 -39.99 11.77 25.12
C ASN A 376 -41.09 11.85 26.22
N PRO A 377 -41.87 12.95 26.34
CA PRO A 377 -42.04 14.05 25.39
C PRO A 377 -40.99 15.19 25.48
N PRO A 378 -40.82 16.02 24.42
CA PRO A 378 -39.79 17.05 24.37
C PRO A 378 -39.91 18.10 25.49
N GLU A 379 -41.13 18.45 25.89
CA GLU A 379 -41.38 19.42 26.97
C GLU A 379 -40.76 18.96 28.30
N GLU A 380 -40.84 17.66 28.63
CA GLU A 380 -40.18 17.09 29.81
C GLU A 380 -38.66 17.10 29.65
N TYR A 381 -38.17 16.83 28.43
CA TYR A 381 -36.75 16.88 28.14
C TYR A 381 -36.13 18.26 28.39
N TYR A 382 -36.77 19.34 27.92
CA TYR A 382 -36.31 20.71 28.19
C TYR A 382 -36.52 21.11 29.65
N HIS A 383 -37.60 20.65 30.28
CA HIS A 383 -37.86 20.90 31.70
C HIS A 383 -36.76 20.35 32.59
N ASP A 384 -36.30 19.11 32.34
CA ASP A 384 -35.21 18.47 33.09
C ASP A 384 -33.94 19.34 33.12
N PHE A 385 -33.57 19.97 32.00
CA PHE A 385 -32.41 20.86 31.95
C PHE A 385 -32.58 22.10 32.83
N VAL A 386 -33.78 22.66 32.86
CA VAL A 386 -34.08 23.83 33.70
C VAL A 386 -33.98 23.46 35.17
N GLU A 387 -34.52 22.32 35.58
CA GLU A 387 -34.41 21.82 36.95
C GLU A 387 -32.96 21.50 37.35
N ILE A 388 -32.17 20.92 36.44
CA ILE A 388 -30.74 20.65 36.64
C ILE A 388 -29.97 21.96 36.86
N ILE A 389 -30.23 23.00 36.06
CA ILE A 389 -29.53 24.29 36.16
C ILE A 389 -29.96 25.05 37.43
N LEU A 390 -31.25 25.03 37.75
CA LEU A 390 -31.79 25.67 38.96
C LEU A 390 -31.51 24.86 40.23
N GLY A 391 -31.11 23.60 40.09
CA GLY A 391 -30.75 22.70 41.19
C GLY A 391 -31.93 22.29 42.08
N CYS A 392 -33.17 22.37 41.58
CA CYS A 392 -34.37 22.03 42.34
C CYS A 392 -35.58 21.67 41.46
N ASP A 393 -36.52 20.94 42.07
CA ASP A 393 -37.85 20.67 41.51
C ASP A 393 -38.58 21.99 41.24
N CYS A 394 -38.98 22.23 39.99
CA CYS A 394 -39.66 23.44 39.56
C CYS A 394 -41.18 23.29 39.52
N SER A 395 -41.69 22.08 39.77
CA SER A 395 -43.11 21.79 39.78
C SER A 395 -43.81 22.33 41.04
N PRO A 396 -45.15 22.39 41.07
CA PRO A 396 -45.91 22.90 42.21
C PRO A 396 -45.72 22.14 43.54
N SER A 397 -45.14 20.94 43.53
CA SER A 397 -44.86 20.20 44.77
C SER A 397 -43.74 20.84 45.60
N ASN A 398 -42.83 21.59 44.98
CA ASN A 398 -41.78 22.29 45.71
C ASN A 398 -42.26 23.68 46.17
N PRO A 399 -42.48 23.91 47.49
CA PRO A 399 -42.89 25.21 48.00
C PRO A 399 -41.78 26.27 47.86
N HIS A 400 -40.54 25.85 47.64
CA HIS A 400 -39.37 26.71 47.43
C HIS A 400 -38.95 26.80 45.96
N ARG A 401 -39.83 26.40 45.03
CA ARG A 401 -39.52 26.50 43.60
C ARG A 401 -39.21 27.95 43.18
N PRO A 402 -38.37 28.13 42.15
CA PRO A 402 -38.07 29.45 41.61
C PRO A 402 -39.31 30.18 41.11
N SER A 403 -39.25 31.52 41.07
CA SER A 403 -40.34 32.30 40.49
C SER A 403 -40.50 31.99 39.00
N LYS A 404 -41.71 32.20 38.48
CA LYS A 404 -41.98 31.98 37.04
C LYS A 404 -41.02 32.76 36.13
N GLN A 405 -40.67 33.99 36.52
CA GLN A 405 -39.71 34.82 35.77
C GLN A 405 -38.31 34.20 35.73
N VAL A 406 -37.84 33.64 36.85
CA VAL A 406 -36.54 32.95 36.90
C VAL A 406 -36.58 31.66 36.07
N TYR A 407 -37.67 30.91 36.18
CA TYR A 407 -37.88 29.72 35.37
C TYR A 407 -37.84 30.04 33.87
N GLU A 408 -38.61 31.05 33.41
CA GLU A 408 -38.65 31.48 32.01
C GLU A 408 -37.27 31.96 31.53
N TYR A 409 -36.54 32.70 32.36
CA TYR A 409 -35.19 33.14 32.04
C TYR A 409 -34.22 31.97 31.80
N VAL A 410 -34.24 30.96 32.68
CA VAL A 410 -33.39 29.76 32.51
C VAL A 410 -33.90 28.90 31.36
N TYR A 411 -35.21 28.80 31.16
CA TYR A 411 -35.79 28.08 30.02
C TYR A 411 -35.34 28.70 28.69
N ASP A 412 -35.35 30.02 28.57
CA ASP A 412 -34.84 30.75 27.41
C ASP A 412 -33.34 30.54 27.19
N LEU A 413 -32.56 30.42 28.28
CA LEU A 413 -31.15 30.03 28.20
C LEU A 413 -31.04 28.61 27.63
N VAL A 414 -31.76 27.63 28.17
CA VAL A 414 -31.74 26.25 27.67
C VAL A 414 -32.10 26.21 26.18
N CYS A 415 -33.14 26.91 25.74
CA CYS A 415 -33.56 26.98 24.33
C CYS A 415 -32.48 27.52 23.37
N LYS A 416 -31.58 28.40 23.85
CA LYS A 416 -30.47 28.92 23.03
C LYS A 416 -29.34 27.91 22.84
N HIS A 417 -29.28 26.90 23.71
CA HIS A 417 -28.14 26.02 23.86
C HIS A 417 -28.46 24.53 23.63
N ILE A 418 -29.70 24.08 23.77
CA ILE A 418 -30.12 22.69 23.55
C ILE A 418 -31.03 22.61 22.32
N PHE A 419 -30.73 21.66 21.43
CA PHE A 419 -31.50 21.37 20.22
C PHE A 419 -31.89 19.89 20.19
N TYR A 420 -33.13 19.60 20.55
CA TYR A 420 -33.67 18.25 20.60
C TYR A 420 -34.25 17.80 19.25
N VAL A 421 -33.79 16.66 18.74
CA VAL A 421 -34.27 16.03 17.50
C VAL A 421 -34.98 14.72 17.79
N TYR A 422 -36.16 14.59 17.19
CA TYR A 422 -36.98 13.39 17.27
C TYR A 422 -37.69 13.16 15.92
N PRO A 423 -37.30 12.12 15.14
CA PRO A 423 -38.00 11.75 13.93
C PRO A 423 -39.35 11.13 14.27
N LYS A 424 -40.43 11.72 13.76
CA LYS A 424 -41.80 11.21 13.97
C LYS A 424 -42.13 10.02 13.06
N ASP A 425 -41.54 9.95 11.87
CA ASP A 425 -42.02 9.09 10.78
C ASP A 425 -40.98 8.09 10.22
N VAL A 426 -39.73 8.12 10.69
CA VAL A 426 -38.64 7.29 10.14
C VAL A 426 -37.81 6.69 11.27
N SER A 427 -37.41 5.41 11.12
CA SER A 427 -36.41 4.82 12.02
C SER A 427 -35.09 5.59 11.89
N PRO A 428 -34.57 6.20 12.98
CA PRO A 428 -33.43 7.09 12.91
C PRO A 428 -32.18 6.33 12.46
N THR A 429 -31.55 6.82 11.40
CA THR A 429 -30.22 6.36 10.98
C THR A 429 -29.17 7.36 11.47
N PRO A 430 -27.91 6.93 11.71
CA PRO A 430 -26.82 7.87 12.00
C PRO A 430 -26.69 8.97 10.94
N GLN A 431 -26.94 8.61 9.67
CA GLN A 431 -26.96 9.54 8.54
C GLN A 431 -28.05 10.60 8.70
N TYR A 432 -29.27 10.21 9.06
CA TYR A 432 -30.38 11.14 9.31
C TYR A 432 -30.07 12.10 10.46
N VAL A 433 -29.50 11.60 11.57
CA VAL A 433 -29.12 12.46 12.69
C VAL A 433 -28.04 13.48 12.26
N MET A 434 -27.08 13.07 11.44
CA MET A 434 -26.07 13.99 10.90
C MET A 434 -26.67 15.03 9.94
N GLU A 435 -27.57 14.64 9.05
CA GLU A 435 -28.22 15.54 8.08
C GLU A 435 -29.15 16.58 8.74
N VAL A 436 -29.69 16.30 9.91
CA VAL A 436 -30.52 17.27 10.65
C VAL A 436 -29.67 18.37 11.30
N PHE A 437 -28.38 18.10 11.57
CA PHE A 437 -27.49 18.99 12.33
C PHE A 437 -26.32 19.57 11.50
N LEU A 438 -26.11 19.11 10.27
CA LEU A 438 -25.16 19.65 9.28
C LEU A 438 -25.92 20.50 8.25
#